data_AF-A0A7X2MP78-F1
#
_entry.id   AF-A0A7X2MP78-F1
#
_cell.length_a   1.000
_cell.length_b   1.000
_cell.length_c   1.000
_cell.angle_alpha   90.00
_cell.angle_beta   90.00
_cell.angle_gamma   90.00
#
_symmetry.space_group_name_H-M   'P 1'
#
loop_
_entity.id
_entity.type
_entity.pdbx_description
1 polymer ?
#
loop_
_entity_poly.entity_id
_entity_poly.type
_entity_poly.pdbx_seq_one_letter_code
_entity_poly.pdbx_strand_id
1 'polypeptide(L)' 'MPKFAANLSTQFTELPFAERFAAAAEAGFTAVEFLFPYDYPATQIKQWLDDNQLQLVLFNTAPGNVAAGEW' A
#
# COMPACT_ATOMS: atom_id res chain seq x y z
N MET A 1 -3.20 -0.68 23.22
CA MET A 1 -3.45 -1.80 22.29
C MET A 1 -2.60 -1.61 21.04
N PRO A 2 -2.15 -2.70 20.39
CA PRO A 2 -1.42 -2.61 19.12
C PRO A 2 -2.26 -1.93 18.04
N LYS A 3 -1.61 -1.16 17.16
CA LYS A 3 -2.22 -0.59 15.96
C LYS A 3 -1.83 -1.46 14.77
N PHE A 4 -2.82 -1.99 14.07
CA PHE A 4 -2.59 -2.87 12.92
C PHE A 4 -2.61 -2.07 11.62
N ALA A 5 -1.78 -2.47 10.67
CA ALA A 5 -1.79 -1.97 9.30
C ALA A 5 -2.17 -3.09 8.34
N ALA A 6 -2.96 -2.77 7.31
CA ALA A 6 -3.22 -3.72 6.24
C ALA A 6 -2.06 -3.73 5.26
N ASN A 7 -1.58 -4.91 4.87
CA ASN A 7 -0.59 -5.04 3.80
C ASN A 7 -1.29 -5.18 2.45
N LEU A 8 -1.34 -4.09 1.68
CA LEU A 8 -2.09 -4.03 0.41
C LEU A 8 -1.42 -4.83 -0.72
N SER A 9 -0.23 -5.37 -0.50
CA SER A 9 0.41 -6.27 -1.46
C SER A 9 -0.15 -7.69 -1.39
N THR A 10 -0.68 -8.08 -0.22
CA THR A 10 -1.15 -9.44 0.05
C THR A 10 -2.63 -9.51 0.43
N GLN A 11 -3.21 -8.41 0.90
CA GLN A 11 -4.63 -8.29 1.23
C GLN A 11 -5.39 -7.48 0.17
N PHE A 12 -6.70 -7.73 0.04
CA PHE A 12 -7.59 -7.06 -0.92
C PHE A 12 -7.13 -7.20 -2.38
N THR A 13 -6.47 -8.32 -2.70
CA THR A 13 -5.85 -8.53 -4.03
C THR A 13 -6.87 -8.83 -5.13
N GLU A 14 -8.12 -9.04 -4.75
CA GLU A 14 -9.29 -9.12 -5.61
C GLU A 14 -9.62 -7.77 -6.28
N LEU A 15 -9.06 -6.67 -5.76
CA LEU A 15 -9.23 -5.32 -6.27
C LEU A 15 -7.94 -4.78 -6.93
N PRO A 16 -8.06 -3.83 -7.89
CA PRO A 16 -6.94 -3.01 -8.35
C PRO A 16 -6.27 -2.27 -7.19
N PHE A 17 -4.95 -2.04 -7.26
CA PHE A 17 -4.16 -1.49 -6.15
C PHE A 17 -4.75 -0.20 -5.55
N ALA A 18 -5.20 0.72 -6.40
CA ALA A 18 -5.82 1.98 -6.00
C ALA A 18 -7.08 1.79 -5.11
N GLU A 19 -7.89 0.77 -5.42
CA GLU A 19 -9.15 0.50 -4.72
C GLU A 19 -8.93 -0.18 -3.36
N ARG A 20 -7.75 -0.76 -3.14
CA ARG A 20 -7.41 -1.44 -1.86
C ARG A 20 -7.31 -0.48 -0.69
N PHE A 21 -7.02 0.80 -0.93
CA PHE A 21 -6.99 1.82 0.11
C PHE A 21 -8.38 2.04 0.71
N ALA A 22 -9.41 2.15 -0.13
CA ALA A 22 -10.79 2.24 0.33
C ALA A 22 -11.23 0.97 1.06
N ALA A 23 -10.94 -0.21 0.50
CA ALA A 23 -11.27 -1.48 1.13
C ALA A 23 -10.62 -1.66 2.52
N ALA A 24 -9.37 -1.22 2.69
CA ALA A 24 -8.69 -1.24 3.98
C ALA A 24 -9.36 -0.31 5.01
N ALA A 25 -9.73 0.91 4.60
CA ALA A 25 -10.42 1.86 5.46
C ALA A 25 -11.83 1.36 5.85
N GLU A 26 -12.58 0.81 4.90
CA GLU A 26 -13.90 0.20 5.15
C GLU A 26 -13.82 -0.99 6.12
N ALA A 27 -12.73 -1.76 6.06
CA ALA A 27 -12.45 -2.84 7.01
C ALA A 27 -11.98 -2.36 8.39
N GLY A 28 -11.86 -1.03 8.60
CA GLY A 28 -11.52 -0.42 9.89
C GLY A 28 -10.02 -0.21 10.13
N PHE A 29 -9.17 -0.41 9.12
CA PHE A 29 -7.76 -0.04 9.23
C PHE A 29 -7.60 1.48 9.15
N THR A 30 -6.65 2.00 9.93
CA THR A 30 -6.22 3.42 9.88
C THR A 30 -4.81 3.56 9.34
N ALA A 31 -4.16 2.44 9.02
CA ALA A 31 -2.79 2.38 8.52
C ALA A 31 -2.66 1.29 7.45
N VAL A 32 -1.78 1.53 6.49
CA VAL A 32 -1.45 0.59 5.41
C VAL A 32 0.04 0.50 5.18
N GLU A 33 0.46 -0.63 4.65
CA GLU A 33 1.78 -0.87 4.10
C GLU A 33 1.66 -1.59 2.75
N PHE A 34 2.70 -1.50 1.94
CA PHE A 34 2.82 -2.24 0.68
C PHE A 34 4.28 -2.29 0.23
N LEU A 35 4.63 -3.26 -0.62
CA LEU A 35 6.03 -3.53 -0.97
C LEU A 35 6.61 -2.42 -1.85
N PHE A 36 6.08 -2.23 -3.06
CA PHE A 36 6.75 -1.41 -4.09
C PHE A 36 5.75 -0.44 -4.75
N PRO A 37 5.82 0.86 -4.43
CA PRO A 37 4.91 1.87 -4.99
C PRO A 37 5.32 2.45 -6.34
N TYR A 38 6.46 2.06 -6.89
CA TYR A 38 7.21 2.83 -7.89
C TYR A 38 6.56 2.94 -9.28
N ASP A 39 5.51 2.16 -9.55
CA ASP A 39 4.68 2.30 -10.75
C ASP A 39 3.71 3.49 -10.67
N TYR A 40 3.58 4.11 -9.49
CA TYR A 40 2.67 5.22 -9.25
C TYR A 40 3.43 6.48 -8.81
N PRO A 41 3.01 7.68 -9.26
CA PRO A 41 3.48 8.93 -8.71
C PRO A 41 3.18 9.01 -7.21
N ALA A 42 4.13 9.54 -6.43
CA ALA A 42 3.95 9.73 -4.99
C ALA A 42 2.72 10.59 -4.65
N THR A 43 2.37 11.57 -5.50
CA THR A 43 1.17 12.39 -5.35
C THR A 43 -0.13 11.59 -5.49
N GLN A 44 -0.14 10.57 -6.34
CA GLN A 44 -1.30 9.71 -6.53
C GLN A 44 -1.52 8.81 -5.32
N ILE A 45 -0.46 8.23 -4.78
CA ILE A 45 -0.52 7.44 -3.54
C ILE A 45 -0.97 8.33 -2.37
N LYS A 46 -0.42 9.54 -2.27
CA LYS A 46 -0.84 10.51 -1.25
C LYS A 46 -2.34 10.79 -1.34
N GLN A 47 -2.88 10.98 -2.55
CA GLN A 47 -4.31 11.21 -2.74
C GLN A 47 -5.15 10.05 -2.18
N TRP A 48 -4.81 8.80 -2.51
CA TRP A 48 -5.53 7.63 -1.99
C TRP A 48 -5.44 7.48 -0.47
N LEU A 49 -4.30 7.83 0.13
CA LEU A 49 -4.13 7.85 1.58
C LEU A 49 -5.03 8.93 2.22
N ASP A 50 -5.01 10.15 1.68
CA ASP A 50 -5.78 11.28 2.20
C ASP A 50 -7.30 11.02 2.07
N ASP A 51 -7.77 10.54 0.92
CA ASP A 51 -9.18 10.25 0.65
C ASP A 51 -9.76 9.21 1.62
N ASN A 52 -8.92 8.28 2.09
CA ASN A 52 -9.32 7.18 2.96
C ASN A 52 -8.85 7.34 4.41
N GLN A 53 -8.24 8.49 4.76
CA GLN A 53 -7.72 8.78 6.10
C GLN A 53 -6.73 7.71 6.62
N LEU A 54 -5.89 7.20 5.71
CA LEU A 54 -4.92 6.15 6.01
C LEU A 54 -3.53 6.70 6.22
N GLN A 55 -2.81 6.16 7.21
CA GLN A 55 -1.39 6.40 7.39
C GLN A 55 -0.56 5.35 6.64
N LEU A 56 0.37 5.77 5.79
CA LEU A 56 1.39 4.88 5.25
C LEU A 56 2.46 4.60 6.32
N VAL A 57 2.60 3.34 6.73
CA VAL A 57 3.54 2.96 7.81
C VAL A 57 4.81 2.27 7.31
N LEU A 58 4.76 1.62 6.14
CA LEU A 58 5.91 0.93 5.56
C LEU A 58 5.77 0.77 4.04
N PHE A 59 6.89 0.93 3.35
CA PHE A 59 7.14 0.40 2.01
C PHE A 59 8.63 0.14 1.80
N ASN A 60 9.00 -0.60 0.76
CA ASN A 60 10.38 -1.00 0.51
C ASN A 60 11.07 -0.10 -0.51
N THR A 61 12.41 -0.09 -0.50
CA THR A 61 13.22 0.38 -1.64
C THR A 61 12.90 -0.41 -2.92
N ALA A 62 13.29 0.13 -4.08
CA ALA A 62 13.11 -0.56 -5.35
C ALA A 62 13.80 -1.94 -5.33
N PRO A 63 13.15 -3.00 -5.83
CA PRO A 63 13.66 -4.37 -5.73
C PRO A 63 14.79 -4.70 -6.72
N GLY A 64 15.31 -3.72 -7.46
CA GLY A 64 16.25 -3.96 -8.57
C GLY A 64 15.62 -4.77 -9.72
N ASN A 65 16.45 -5.36 -10.56
CA ASN A 65 16.03 -6.28 -11.61
C ASN A 65 15.86 -7.71 -11.08
N VAL A 66 14.63 -8.00 -10.62
CA VAL A 66 14.24 -9.32 -10.10
C VAL A 66 14.47 -10.44 -11.13
N ALA A 67 14.27 -10.18 -12.43
CA ALA A 67 14.50 -11.17 -13.48
C ALA A 67 15.99 -11.51 -13.67
N ALA A 68 16.89 -10.61 -13.26
CA ALA A 68 18.33 -10.83 -13.22
C ALA A 68 18.84 -11.33 -11.85
N GLY A 69 17.95 -11.51 -10.86
CA GLY A 69 18.29 -11.98 -9.52
C GLY A 69 18.79 -10.89 -8.56
N GLU A 70 18.58 -9.61 -8.88
CA GLU A 70 18.85 -8.49 -7.97
C GLU A 70 17.71 -8.35 -6.94
N TRP A 71 18.05 -7.87 -5.74
CA TRP A 71 17.12 -7.55 -4.63
C TRP A 71 17.67 -6.43 -3.75
#